data_AF-A0A0G4GP12-F1
#
_entry.id   AF-A0A0G4GP12-F1
#
_cell.length_a   1.000
_cell.length_b   1.000
_cell.length_c   1.000
_cell.angle_alpha   90.00
_cell.angle_beta   90.00
_cell.angle_gamma   90.00
#
_symmetry.space_group_name_H-M   'P 1'
#
loop_
_entity.id
_entity.type
_entity.pdbx_description
1 polymer ?
#
loop_
_entity_poly.entity_id
_entity_poly.type
_entity_poly.pdbx_seq_one_letter_code
_entity_poly.pdbx_strand_id
1 'polypeptide(L)'
;MQHTDHHQQQHPFTYIFVGRRSFYLLSLNDILRLRATCTWLRGLFGAAQLRQRLGHSLSTEAGLRRAANGQAVQLLVFDDQQMGVADLLAAVCVTEAGGWKEMREAIALAAQCGYCQLPVRLTSADLHKFPNKTAYLATPRVLAQLKMVGRHIDFGDGSRLQLFQHGDTLRAIKDEDGFELTINPPPLDDHPYEQQRQEHDPPVRSGICYRRFTGLRSGVVVDHSSVSSFVERTVLIHFAGTH
;
A
#
# COMPACT_ATOMS: atom_id res chain seq x y z
N MET A 1 47.56 -26.05 -4.52
CA MET A 1 46.63 -25.00 -4.99
C MET A 1 45.45 -24.96 -4.04
N GLN A 2 45.36 -23.90 -3.24
CA GLN A 2 44.14 -23.51 -2.53
C GLN A 2 43.20 -22.78 -3.49
N HIS A 3 41.89 -23.03 -3.38
CA HIS A 3 40.84 -22.03 -3.54
C HIS A 3 39.53 -22.58 -2.92
N THR A 4 39.35 -22.43 -1.60
CA THR A 4 38.48 -21.44 -0.91
C THR A 4 36.97 -21.62 -1.18
N ASP A 5 36.34 -22.52 -0.43
CA ASP A 5 34.90 -22.47 -0.16
C ASP A 5 34.61 -21.24 0.71
N HIS A 6 33.95 -20.23 0.13
CA HIS A 6 33.33 -19.16 0.90
C HIS A 6 32.08 -19.70 1.61
N HIS A 7 32.29 -20.40 2.72
CA HIS A 7 31.27 -20.54 3.75
C HIS A 7 30.98 -19.14 4.33
N GLN A 8 29.97 -18.46 3.77
CA GLN A 8 29.28 -17.40 4.50
C GLN A 8 28.84 -18.00 5.83
N GLN A 9 29.47 -17.57 6.93
CA GLN A 9 29.11 -17.93 8.28
C GLN A 9 27.62 -17.61 8.50
N GLN A 10 26.77 -18.62 8.42
CA GLN A 10 25.37 -18.49 8.80
C GLN A 10 25.33 -18.27 10.31
N HIS A 11 24.92 -17.07 10.75
CA HIS A 11 24.80 -16.76 12.16
C HIS A 11 23.80 -17.72 12.83
N PRO A 12 24.07 -18.24 14.04
CA PRO A 12 23.18 -19.18 14.75
C PRO A 12 21.77 -18.62 15.01
N PHE A 13 21.58 -17.29 14.91
CA PHE A 13 20.29 -16.62 15.01
C PHE A 13 19.41 -16.70 13.76
N THR A 14 19.93 -17.21 12.63
CA THR A 14 19.13 -17.39 11.40
C THR A 14 17.92 -18.32 11.66
N TYR A 15 18.03 -19.23 12.63
CA TYR A 15 16.96 -20.13 13.06
C TYR A 15 15.87 -19.49 13.93
N ILE A 16 16.10 -18.30 14.51
CA ILE A 16 15.03 -17.51 15.17
C ILE A 16 14.11 -16.89 14.12
N PHE A 17 14.67 -16.59 12.95
CA PHE A 17 13.97 -15.94 11.85
C PHE A 17 13.38 -16.95 10.86
N VAL A 18 13.97 -18.13 10.73
CA VAL A 18 13.42 -19.24 9.95
C VAL A 18 13.40 -20.47 10.83
N GLY A 19 12.29 -20.68 11.56
CA GLY A 19 12.04 -21.98 12.15
C GLY A 19 12.00 -23.06 11.06
N ARG A 20 12.16 -24.34 11.43
CA ARG A 20 12.05 -25.50 10.50
C ARG A 20 10.71 -25.59 9.74
N ARG A 21 9.76 -24.70 10.04
CA ARG A 21 8.51 -24.46 9.34
C ARG A 21 8.38 -22.95 9.20
N SER A 22 8.05 -22.48 8.00
CA SER A 22 7.92 -21.12 7.44
C SER A 22 7.34 -19.98 8.31
N PHE A 23 7.78 -19.85 9.56
CA PHE A 23 7.26 -18.93 10.56
C PHE A 23 8.41 -18.22 11.26
N TYR A 24 8.37 -16.89 11.25
CA TYR A 24 9.23 -16.06 12.09
C TYR A 24 8.74 -16.20 13.55
N LEU A 25 9.64 -16.57 14.47
CA LEU A 25 9.27 -16.77 15.88
C LEU A 25 8.88 -15.46 16.58
N LEU A 26 9.43 -14.34 16.13
CA LEU A 26 9.16 -13.01 16.69
C LEU A 26 8.12 -12.28 15.86
N SER A 27 7.05 -11.82 16.53
CA SER A 27 6.08 -10.93 15.90
C SER A 27 6.75 -9.61 15.53
N LEU A 28 6.15 -8.87 14.58
CA LEU A 28 6.63 -7.54 14.23
C LEU A 28 6.72 -6.62 15.45
N ASN A 29 5.75 -6.71 16.36
CA ASN A 29 5.74 -5.91 17.57
C ASN A 29 6.92 -6.27 18.50
N ASP A 30 7.26 -7.55 18.61
CA ASP A 30 8.41 -7.99 19.41
C ASP A 30 9.72 -7.48 18.82
N ILE A 31 9.88 -7.54 17.49
CA ILE A 31 11.05 -6.97 16.81
C ILE A 31 11.19 -5.48 17.12
N LEU A 32 10.10 -4.72 16.97
CA LEU A 32 10.11 -3.28 17.21
C LEU A 32 10.45 -2.97 18.67
N ARG A 33 9.87 -3.70 19.63
CA ARG A 33 10.15 -3.54 21.06
C ARG A 33 11.61 -3.87 21.38
N LEU A 34 12.12 -5.02 20.92
CA LEU A 34 13.50 -5.45 21.15
C LEU A 34 14.52 -4.47 20.56
N ARG A 35 14.26 -3.94 19.37
CA ARG A 35 15.11 -2.90 18.76
C ARG A 35 15.05 -1.58 19.54
N ALA A 36 13.91 -1.23 20.11
CA ALA A 36 13.78 -0.02 20.91
C ALA A 36 14.53 -0.12 22.25
N THR A 37 14.42 -1.28 22.92
CA THR A 37 14.96 -1.48 24.28
C THR A 37 16.40 -1.95 24.32
N CYS A 38 16.91 -2.64 23.30
CA CYS A 38 18.25 -3.23 23.31
C CYS A 38 19.05 -2.86 22.05
N THR A 39 20.12 -2.06 22.23
CA THR A 39 21.01 -1.63 21.15
C THR A 39 21.76 -2.79 20.50
N TRP A 40 22.16 -3.80 21.27
CA TRP A 40 22.80 -5.01 20.74
C TRP A 40 21.87 -5.80 19.80
N LEU A 41 20.59 -5.95 20.17
CA LEU A 41 19.61 -6.65 19.34
C LEU A 41 19.27 -5.91 18.05
N ARG A 42 19.51 -4.58 17.94
CA ARG A 42 19.34 -3.86 16.67
C ARG A 42 20.17 -4.45 15.54
N GLY A 43 21.37 -4.95 15.85
CA GLY A 43 22.25 -5.60 14.89
C GLY A 43 21.72 -6.92 14.34
N LEU A 44 20.88 -7.64 15.09
CA LEU A 44 20.26 -8.90 14.64
C LEU A 44 19.18 -8.68 13.58
N PHE A 45 18.62 -7.48 13.52
CA PHE A 45 17.61 -7.07 12.54
C PHE A 45 18.24 -6.15 11.48
N GLY A 46 19.40 -6.55 10.96
CA GLY A 46 20.10 -5.85 9.88
C GLY A 46 19.33 -5.88 8.56
N ALA A 47 19.86 -5.17 7.56
CA ALA A 47 19.23 -5.05 6.26
C ALA A 47 19.00 -6.42 5.58
N ALA A 48 19.97 -7.33 5.65
CA ALA A 48 19.85 -8.67 5.06
C ALA A 48 18.67 -9.46 5.66
N GLN A 49 18.54 -9.47 7.00
CA GLN A 49 17.48 -10.18 7.69
C GLN A 49 16.10 -9.57 7.41
N LEU A 50 16.02 -8.24 7.35
CA LEU A 50 14.78 -7.54 7.02
C LEU A 50 14.35 -7.77 5.56
N ARG A 51 15.29 -7.80 4.60
CA ARG A 51 14.99 -8.16 3.20
C ARG A 51 14.47 -9.58 3.07
N GLN A 52 15.11 -10.52 3.75
CA GLN A 52 14.65 -11.91 3.78
C GLN A 52 13.24 -12.01 4.36
N ARG A 53 12.95 -11.29 5.45
CA ARG A 53 11.60 -11.21 6.02
C ARG A 53 10.60 -10.59 5.08
N LEU A 54 10.95 -9.48 4.45
CA LEU A 54 10.10 -8.80 3.48
C LEU A 54 9.75 -9.73 2.31
N GLY A 55 10.75 -10.40 1.72
CA GLY A 55 10.54 -11.36 0.63
C GLY A 55 9.62 -12.51 1.04
N HIS A 56 9.79 -13.04 2.25
CA HIS A 56 8.88 -14.05 2.79
C HIS A 56 7.46 -13.50 2.97
N SER A 57 7.30 -12.36 3.63
CA SER A 57 5.98 -11.77 3.91
C SER A 57 5.25 -11.43 2.61
N LEU A 58 5.93 -10.86 1.61
CA LEU A 58 5.39 -10.65 0.25
C LEU A 58 4.96 -11.94 -0.44
N SER A 59 5.63 -13.06 -0.14
CA SER A 59 5.31 -14.35 -0.73
C SER A 59 4.10 -15.02 -0.09
N THR A 60 3.87 -14.77 1.20
CA THR A 60 2.77 -15.38 1.97
C THR A 60 1.52 -14.51 2.02
N GLU A 61 1.65 -13.20 1.82
CA GLU A 61 0.51 -12.28 1.83
C GLU A 61 -0.32 -12.48 0.54
N ALA A 62 -1.46 -13.16 0.69
CA ALA A 62 -2.37 -13.50 -0.42
C ALA A 62 -3.03 -12.28 -1.08
N GLY A 63 -3.03 -11.13 -0.40
CA GLY A 63 -3.43 -9.82 -0.91
C GLY A 63 -2.41 -9.19 -1.88
N LEU A 64 -1.16 -9.65 -1.94
CA LEU A 64 -0.12 -9.09 -2.82
C LEU A 64 0.18 -9.95 -4.04
N ARG A 65 -0.59 -11.02 -4.24
CA ARG A 65 -0.51 -11.91 -5.40
C ARG A 65 -1.87 -12.03 -6.08
N ARG A 66 -1.85 -12.14 -7.40
CA ARG A 66 -3.03 -12.44 -8.22
C ARG A 66 -2.73 -13.61 -9.12
N ALA A 67 -3.65 -14.57 -9.24
CA ALA A 67 -3.61 -15.53 -10.33
C ALA A 67 -4.12 -14.86 -11.61
N ALA A 68 -3.25 -14.69 -12.60
CA ALA A 68 -3.61 -14.26 -13.94
C ALA A 68 -3.13 -15.34 -14.92
N ASN A 69 -4.04 -15.88 -15.75
CA ASN A 69 -3.73 -16.93 -16.72
C ASN A 69 -2.99 -18.15 -16.13
N GLY A 70 -3.34 -18.55 -14.90
CA GLY A 70 -2.70 -19.68 -14.19
C GLY A 70 -1.32 -19.36 -13.58
N GLN A 71 -0.78 -18.15 -13.76
CA GLN A 71 0.45 -17.70 -13.13
C GLN A 71 0.18 -16.73 -11.97
N ALA A 72 0.92 -16.88 -10.88
CA ALA A 72 0.87 -15.94 -9.77
C ALA A 72 1.69 -14.68 -10.12
N VAL A 73 1.01 -13.57 -10.40
CA VAL A 73 1.61 -12.26 -10.62
C VAL A 73 1.73 -11.55 -9.27
N GLN A 74 2.95 -11.16 -8.91
CA GLN A 74 3.21 -10.28 -7.77
C GLN A 74 2.70 -8.88 -8.13
N LEU A 75 1.86 -8.29 -7.28
CA LEU A 75 1.31 -6.95 -7.54
C LEU A 75 2.19 -5.84 -6.98
N LEU A 76 2.95 -6.15 -5.93
CA LEU A 76 3.77 -5.18 -5.22
C LEU A 76 5.15 -5.75 -4.94
N VAL A 77 6.15 -4.92 -5.21
CA VAL A 77 7.55 -5.14 -4.84
C VAL A 77 8.09 -3.87 -4.18
N PHE A 78 9.11 -4.03 -3.36
CA PHE A 78 9.84 -2.90 -2.78
C PHE A 78 11.20 -2.77 -3.44
N ASP A 79 11.69 -1.54 -3.57
CA ASP A 79 13.06 -1.25 -4.02
C ASP A 79 14.07 -1.50 -2.89
N ASP A 80 14.04 -2.72 -2.36
CA ASP A 80 14.66 -3.11 -1.09
C ASP A 80 16.19 -3.00 -1.09
N GLN A 81 16.83 -3.06 -2.25
CA GLN A 81 18.27 -2.88 -2.42
C GLN A 81 18.73 -1.46 -2.08
N GLN A 82 17.90 -0.46 -2.40
CA GLN A 82 18.17 0.95 -2.12
C GLN A 82 17.71 1.38 -0.72
N MET A 83 16.96 0.53 -0.03
CA MET A 83 16.41 0.82 1.29
C MET A 83 17.43 0.63 2.42
N GLY A 84 17.49 1.62 3.30
CA GLY A 84 18.17 1.49 4.59
C GLY A 84 17.38 0.60 5.56
N VAL A 85 17.97 0.30 6.71
CA VAL A 85 17.35 -0.56 7.74
C VAL A 85 15.99 0.00 8.22
N ALA A 86 15.86 1.31 8.35
CA ALA A 86 14.61 1.95 8.77
C ALA A 86 13.50 1.76 7.72
N ASP A 87 13.82 1.95 6.44
CA ASP A 87 12.88 1.79 5.33
C ASP A 87 12.48 0.33 5.14
N LEU A 88 13.43 -0.60 5.25
CA LEU A 88 13.14 -2.03 5.24
C LEU A 88 12.20 -2.44 6.37
N LEU A 89 12.39 -1.87 7.56
CA LEU A 89 11.51 -2.12 8.70
C LEU A 89 10.10 -1.54 8.44
N ALA A 90 10.01 -0.37 7.84
CA ALA A 90 8.73 0.22 7.42
C ALA A 90 8.05 -0.63 6.34
N ALA A 91 8.78 -1.13 5.35
CA ALA A 91 8.26 -2.03 4.32
C ALA A 91 7.68 -3.31 4.94
N VAL A 92 8.44 -3.96 5.85
CA VAL A 92 7.94 -5.15 6.59
C VAL A 92 6.68 -4.78 7.40
N CYS A 93 6.65 -3.63 8.06
CA CYS A 93 5.48 -3.18 8.80
C CYS A 93 4.24 -3.04 7.92
N VAL A 94 4.40 -2.38 6.77
CA VAL A 94 3.33 -2.11 5.82
C VAL A 94 2.84 -3.39 5.14
N THR A 95 3.73 -4.35 4.87
CA THR A 95 3.34 -5.65 4.31
C THR A 95 2.57 -6.49 5.34
N GLU A 96 3.08 -6.61 6.56
CA GLU A 96 2.52 -7.54 7.56
C GLU A 96 1.29 -6.99 8.29
N ALA A 97 1.24 -5.69 8.56
CA ALA A 97 0.05 -5.04 9.15
C ALA A 97 -0.98 -4.62 8.09
N GLY A 98 -0.62 -4.73 6.81
CA GLY A 98 -1.30 -4.05 5.73
C GLY A 98 -2.62 -4.65 5.28
N GLY A 99 -2.83 -5.97 5.33
CA GLY A 99 -4.08 -6.59 4.84
C GLY A 99 -4.54 -6.00 3.50
N TRP A 100 -3.88 -6.37 2.40
CA TRP A 100 -3.93 -5.64 1.13
C TRP A 100 -5.13 -5.98 0.23
N LYS A 101 -6.12 -6.72 0.73
CA LYS A 101 -7.19 -7.32 -0.07
C LYS A 101 -7.94 -6.31 -0.94
N GLU A 102 -8.36 -5.18 -0.38
CA GLU A 102 -9.17 -4.17 -1.08
C GLU A 102 -8.32 -3.41 -2.11
N MET A 103 -7.14 -2.91 -1.70
CA MET A 103 -6.26 -2.21 -2.65
C MET A 103 -5.66 -3.12 -3.72
N ARG A 104 -5.57 -4.44 -3.47
CA ARG A 104 -5.20 -5.42 -4.48
C ARG A 104 -6.11 -5.36 -5.68
N GLU A 105 -7.42 -5.34 -5.44
CA GLU A 105 -8.45 -5.37 -6.48
C GLU A 105 -8.42 -4.07 -7.29
N ALA A 106 -8.30 -2.93 -6.60
CA ALA A 106 -8.08 -1.63 -7.22
C ALA A 106 -6.81 -1.56 -8.09
N ILE A 107 -5.65 -2.02 -7.59
CA ILE A 107 -4.38 -2.03 -8.36
C ILE A 107 -4.49 -2.96 -9.57
N ALA A 108 -5.09 -4.14 -9.38
CA ALA A 108 -5.28 -5.11 -10.44
C ALA A 108 -6.20 -4.58 -11.55
N LEU A 109 -7.26 -3.86 -11.18
CA LEU A 109 -8.15 -3.19 -12.12
C LEU A 109 -7.44 -2.06 -12.88
N ALA A 110 -6.71 -1.20 -12.17
CA ALA A 110 -5.90 -0.15 -12.80
C ALA A 110 -4.91 -0.70 -13.83
N ALA A 111 -4.27 -1.84 -13.52
CA ALA A 111 -3.38 -2.52 -14.46
C ALA A 111 -4.12 -3.08 -15.68
N GLN A 112 -5.31 -3.66 -15.51
CA GLN A 112 -6.14 -4.13 -16.63
C GLN A 112 -6.58 -3.00 -17.55
N CYS A 113 -6.84 -1.81 -16.99
CA CYS A 113 -7.16 -0.61 -17.75
C CYS A 113 -5.92 0.09 -18.34
N GLY A 114 -4.70 -0.45 -18.16
CA GLY A 114 -3.47 0.13 -18.69
C GLY A 114 -2.89 1.29 -17.89
N TYR A 115 -3.46 1.64 -16.73
CA TYR A 115 -3.03 2.78 -15.90
C TYR A 115 -1.98 2.45 -14.86
N CYS A 116 -1.67 1.16 -14.65
CA CYS A 116 -0.71 0.74 -13.64
C CYS A 116 0.19 -0.34 -14.20
N GLN A 117 1.51 -0.16 -14.06
CA GLN A 117 2.49 -1.18 -14.41
C GLN A 117 2.68 -2.14 -13.23
N LEU A 118 2.63 -3.45 -13.50
CA LEU A 118 2.82 -4.48 -12.49
C LEU A 118 4.20 -5.15 -12.64
N PRO A 119 4.88 -5.50 -11.53
CA PRO A 119 4.52 -5.15 -10.15
C PRO A 119 4.72 -3.66 -9.86
N VAL A 120 3.88 -3.10 -8.99
CA VAL A 120 4.07 -1.74 -8.44
C VAL A 120 5.32 -1.75 -7.58
N ARG A 121 6.32 -0.92 -7.92
CA ARG A 121 7.57 -0.79 -7.17
C ARG A 121 7.47 0.34 -6.16
N LEU A 122 7.34 -0.01 -4.88
CA LEU A 122 7.40 0.94 -3.78
C LEU A 122 8.84 1.28 -3.38
N THR A 123 9.08 2.56 -3.16
CA THR A 123 10.38 3.17 -2.82
C THR A 123 10.34 3.73 -1.40
N SER A 124 11.49 4.16 -0.86
CA SER A 124 11.53 4.84 0.44
C SER A 124 10.63 6.09 0.45
N ALA A 125 10.54 6.82 -0.67
CA ALA A 125 9.68 7.99 -0.79
C ALA A 125 8.19 7.68 -0.63
N ASP A 126 7.75 6.47 -0.97
CA ASP A 126 6.38 6.01 -0.73
C ASP A 126 6.14 5.74 0.75
N LEU A 127 7.09 5.06 1.38
CA LEU A 127 7.03 4.72 2.80
C LEU A 127 7.06 5.98 3.69
N HIS A 128 7.84 6.99 3.30
CA HIS A 128 7.97 8.26 4.01
C HIS A 128 6.72 9.15 3.94
N LYS A 129 5.66 8.74 3.22
CA LYS A 129 4.33 9.35 3.35
C LYS A 129 3.75 9.22 4.77
N PHE A 130 4.31 8.32 5.58
CA PHE A 130 4.01 8.16 6.99
C PHE A 130 5.29 8.34 7.82
N PRO A 131 5.29 9.23 8.84
CA PRO A 131 6.47 9.48 9.64
C PRO A 131 6.83 8.31 10.57
N ASN A 132 5.87 7.46 10.93
CA ASN A 132 6.07 6.29 11.78
C ASN A 132 4.90 5.29 11.68
N LYS A 133 5.07 4.12 12.31
CA LYS A 133 4.05 3.06 12.35
C LYS A 133 2.73 3.50 12.97
N THR A 134 2.77 4.33 14.02
CA THR A 134 1.54 4.81 14.69
C THR A 134 0.71 5.68 13.75
N ALA A 135 1.35 6.58 13.00
CA ALA A 135 0.68 7.39 12.00
C ALA A 135 0.08 6.54 10.87
N TYR A 136 0.79 5.50 10.44
CA TYR A 136 0.27 4.53 9.47
C TYR A 136 -0.98 3.81 10.00
N LEU A 137 -0.93 3.29 11.24
CA LEU A 137 -2.04 2.55 11.84
C LEU A 137 -3.22 3.45 12.27
N ALA A 138 -3.00 4.74 12.50
CA ALA A 138 -4.06 5.70 12.80
C ALA A 138 -4.86 6.13 11.56
N THR A 139 -4.33 5.88 10.36
CA THR A 139 -5.02 6.15 9.10
C THR A 139 -5.80 4.90 8.67
N PRO A 140 -7.04 5.03 8.17
CA PRO A 140 -7.75 3.91 7.58
C PRO A 140 -6.86 3.19 6.56
N ARG A 141 -6.75 1.87 6.71
CA ARG A 141 -5.72 1.05 6.05
C ARG A 141 -5.70 1.22 4.53
N VAL A 142 -6.87 1.17 3.89
CA VAL A 142 -7.01 1.33 2.43
C VAL A 142 -6.60 2.74 1.99
N LEU A 143 -6.93 3.76 2.78
CA LEU A 143 -6.49 5.14 2.54
C LEU A 143 -4.96 5.27 2.67
N ALA A 144 -4.37 4.61 3.67
CA ALA A 144 -2.93 4.62 3.87
C ALA A 144 -2.19 3.95 2.72
N GLN A 145 -2.71 2.81 2.24
CA GLN A 145 -2.21 2.13 1.06
C GLN A 145 -2.35 2.98 -0.19
N LEU A 146 -3.51 3.60 -0.42
CA LEU A 146 -3.73 4.52 -1.54
C LEU A 146 -2.74 5.68 -1.54
N LYS A 147 -2.41 6.23 -0.37
CA LYS A 147 -1.38 7.29 -0.24
C LYS A 147 0.01 6.84 -0.72
N MET A 148 0.34 5.55 -0.59
CA MET A 148 1.60 4.96 -1.04
C MET A 148 1.56 4.53 -2.52
N VAL A 149 0.48 3.86 -2.96
CA VAL A 149 0.40 3.27 -4.31
C VAL A 149 -0.20 4.20 -5.35
N GLY A 150 -1.00 5.19 -4.93
CA GLY A 150 -1.84 5.99 -5.82
C GLY A 150 -1.07 6.76 -6.88
N ARG A 151 0.16 7.21 -6.58
CA ARG A 151 1.04 7.87 -7.56
C ARG A 151 1.54 6.94 -8.68
N HIS A 152 1.37 5.63 -8.54
CA HIS A 152 1.74 4.64 -9.55
C HIS A 152 0.56 4.26 -10.46
N ILE A 153 -0.63 4.78 -10.17
CA ILE A 153 -1.80 4.71 -11.04
C ILE A 153 -1.83 6.00 -11.86
N ASP A 154 -1.37 5.91 -13.10
CA ASP A 154 -1.19 7.00 -14.05
C ASP A 154 -2.25 6.92 -15.15
N PHE A 155 -3.07 7.95 -15.25
CA PHE A 155 -4.19 7.99 -16.20
C PHE A 155 -3.74 8.37 -17.63
N GLY A 156 -2.47 8.72 -17.83
CA GLY A 156 -1.88 9.02 -19.14
C GLY A 156 -2.17 10.44 -19.66
N ASP A 157 -3.02 11.20 -18.99
CA ASP A 157 -3.35 12.60 -19.29
C ASP A 157 -2.58 13.61 -18.41
N GLY A 158 -1.53 13.13 -17.74
CA GLY A 158 -0.76 13.88 -16.75
C GLY A 158 -1.35 13.85 -15.33
N SER A 159 -2.53 13.24 -15.15
CA SER A 159 -3.12 13.02 -13.83
C SER A 159 -2.82 11.63 -13.28
N ARG A 160 -2.78 11.53 -11.95
CA ARG A 160 -2.50 10.29 -11.21
C ARG A 160 -3.45 10.18 -10.04
N LEU A 161 -3.71 8.97 -9.54
CA LEU A 161 -4.56 8.79 -8.36
C LEU A 161 -3.85 9.11 -7.03
N GLN A 162 -3.18 10.26 -6.98
CA GLN A 162 -2.40 10.71 -5.84
C GLN A 162 -3.28 11.44 -4.81
N LEU A 163 -2.97 11.27 -3.53
CA LEU A 163 -3.60 12.01 -2.43
C LEU A 163 -2.73 13.19 -1.98
N PHE A 164 -3.38 14.30 -1.66
CA PHE A 164 -2.77 15.54 -1.20
C PHE A 164 -3.43 16.00 0.10
N GLN A 165 -2.62 16.35 1.09
CA GLN A 165 -3.12 16.97 2.32
C GLN A 165 -3.01 18.49 2.17
N HIS A 166 -4.14 19.18 2.16
CA HIS A 166 -4.23 20.64 2.04
C HIS A 166 -4.92 21.23 3.28
N GLY A 167 -4.13 21.68 4.26
CA GLY A 167 -4.65 22.04 5.58
C GLY A 167 -5.38 20.86 6.21
N ASP A 168 -6.63 21.06 6.61
CA ASP A 168 -7.51 20.02 7.18
C ASP A 168 -8.25 19.19 6.13
N THR A 169 -8.05 19.49 4.85
CA THR A 169 -8.77 18.86 3.75
C THR A 169 -7.87 17.85 3.03
N LEU A 170 -8.44 16.69 2.72
CA LEU A 170 -7.80 15.70 1.86
C LEU A 170 -8.29 15.90 0.42
N ARG A 171 -7.37 15.92 -0.54
CA ARG A 171 -7.67 16.02 -1.97
C ARG A 171 -7.13 14.82 -2.72
N ALA A 172 -7.77 14.45 -3.83
CA ALA A 172 -7.34 13.36 -4.69
C ALA A 172 -7.16 13.82 -6.13
N ILE A 173 -6.17 13.26 -6.81
CA ILE A 173 -5.80 13.50 -8.22
C ILE A 173 -5.12 14.86 -8.46
N LYS A 174 -5.73 15.95 -8.00
CA LYS A 174 -5.17 17.30 -8.05
C LYS A 174 -5.23 17.96 -6.68
N ASP A 175 -4.24 18.78 -6.36
CA ASP A 175 -4.28 19.66 -5.18
C ASP A 175 -4.98 20.99 -5.54
N GLU A 176 -6.26 20.88 -5.88
CA GLU A 176 -7.09 22.00 -6.33
C GLU A 176 -8.48 21.93 -5.69
N ASP A 177 -9.17 23.07 -5.66
CA ASP A 177 -10.56 23.12 -5.23
C ASP A 177 -11.45 22.24 -6.13
N GLY A 178 -12.39 21.53 -5.52
CA GLY A 178 -13.30 20.61 -6.20
C GLY A 178 -12.78 19.18 -6.36
N PHE A 179 -11.57 18.89 -5.84
CA PHE A 179 -10.97 17.56 -5.76
C PHE A 179 -10.91 17.01 -4.32
N GLU A 180 -11.73 17.55 -3.42
CA GLU A 180 -11.80 17.15 -2.03
C GLU A 180 -12.41 15.75 -1.85
N LEU A 181 -11.89 15.06 -0.84
CA LEU A 181 -12.44 13.83 -0.28
C LEU A 181 -12.89 14.09 1.15
N THR A 182 -14.16 13.83 1.44
CA THR A 182 -14.61 13.71 2.83
C THR A 182 -14.57 12.24 3.20
N ILE A 183 -13.66 11.89 4.13
CA ILE A 183 -13.53 10.52 4.65
C ILE A 183 -14.58 10.30 5.74
N ASN A 184 -15.27 9.17 5.66
CA ASN A 184 -16.33 8.78 6.58
C ASN A 184 -17.37 9.90 6.78
N PRO A 185 -18.00 10.39 5.69
CA PRO A 185 -18.98 11.47 5.78
C PRO A 185 -20.12 11.10 6.74
N PRO A 186 -20.77 12.13 7.33
CA PRO A 186 -21.96 11.90 8.13
C PRO A 186 -22.98 11.08 7.33
N PRO A 187 -23.62 10.10 7.99
CA PRO A 187 -24.70 9.34 7.39
C PRO A 187 -25.76 10.27 6.78
N LEU A 188 -26.24 9.90 5.59
CA LEU A 188 -27.44 10.49 5.00
C LEU A 188 -28.57 9.52 5.33
N ASP A 189 -29.65 10.02 5.94
CA ASP A 189 -30.73 9.19 6.50
C ASP A 189 -31.06 7.97 5.62
N ASP A 190 -30.96 6.78 6.22
CA ASP A 190 -31.25 5.46 5.64
C ASP A 190 -30.41 5.02 4.42
N HIS A 191 -29.16 5.49 4.26
CA HIS A 191 -28.34 5.02 3.14
C HIS A 191 -27.82 3.57 3.35
N PRO A 192 -28.03 2.63 2.40
CA PRO A 192 -27.62 1.22 2.55
C PRO A 192 -26.14 0.94 2.84
N TYR A 193 -25.21 1.87 2.54
CA TYR A 193 -23.79 1.65 2.83
C TYR A 193 -23.48 1.76 4.33
N GLU A 194 -24.39 2.32 5.14
CA GLU A 194 -24.20 2.46 6.58
C GLU A 194 -24.06 1.12 7.30
N GLN A 195 -24.80 0.11 6.85
CA GLN A 195 -24.72 -1.25 7.40
C GLN A 195 -23.39 -1.94 7.08
N GLN A 196 -22.65 -1.44 6.10
CA GLN A 196 -21.42 -2.06 5.58
C GLN A 196 -20.16 -1.20 5.81
N ARG A 197 -20.23 -0.17 6.67
CA ARG A 197 -19.06 0.67 6.98
C ARG A 197 -17.95 -0.18 7.59
N GLN A 198 -16.78 -0.15 6.96
CA GLN A 198 -15.57 -0.81 7.45
C GLN A 198 -14.58 0.25 7.94
N GLU A 199 -14.08 0.12 9.17
CA GLU A 199 -13.13 1.09 9.74
C GLU A 199 -11.85 1.21 8.91
N HIS A 200 -11.37 0.09 8.35
CA HIS A 200 -10.16 0.05 7.54
C HIS A 200 -10.37 0.49 6.08
N ASP A 201 -11.62 0.55 5.61
CA ASP A 201 -12.02 0.96 4.27
C ASP A 201 -13.32 1.82 4.31
N PRO A 202 -13.26 3.02 4.91
CA PRO A 202 -14.45 3.80 5.23
C PRO A 202 -15.10 4.41 3.98
N PRO A 203 -16.39 4.78 4.05
CA PRO A 203 -17.05 5.51 2.97
C PRO A 203 -16.34 6.82 2.63
N VAL A 204 -16.46 7.26 1.39
CA VAL A 204 -15.84 8.49 0.90
C VAL A 204 -16.85 9.29 0.11
N ARG A 205 -16.99 10.58 0.43
CA ARG A 205 -17.75 11.52 -0.40
C ARG A 205 -16.80 12.29 -1.30
N SER A 206 -17.09 12.31 -2.60
CA SER A 206 -16.28 13.01 -3.59
C SER A 206 -17.14 13.69 -4.67
N GLY A 207 -16.74 14.87 -5.09
CA GLY A 207 -17.30 15.56 -6.28
C GLY A 207 -16.55 15.23 -7.58
N ILE A 208 -15.56 14.34 -7.55
CA ILE A 208 -14.70 14.08 -8.70
C ILE A 208 -15.46 13.25 -9.74
N CYS A 209 -15.52 13.75 -10.97
CA CYS A 209 -16.09 13.06 -12.12
C CYS A 209 -15.22 13.24 -13.36
N TYR A 210 -15.44 12.41 -14.38
CA TYR A 210 -14.82 12.59 -15.69
C TYR A 210 -15.82 13.13 -16.70
N ARG A 211 -15.38 14.02 -17.58
CA ARG A 211 -16.11 14.39 -18.80
C ARG A 211 -15.19 14.31 -20.02
N ARG A 212 -15.69 13.68 -21.09
CA ARG A 212 -14.97 13.35 -22.33
C ARG A 212 -14.11 14.48 -22.93
N PHE A 213 -14.51 15.73 -22.79
CA PHE A 213 -13.80 16.88 -23.39
C PHE A 213 -12.96 17.68 -22.40
N THR A 214 -13.10 17.45 -21.09
CA THR A 214 -12.43 18.25 -20.05
C THR A 214 -11.66 17.42 -19.04
N GLY A 215 -11.63 16.09 -19.21
CA GLY A 215 -10.96 15.18 -18.29
C GLY A 215 -11.63 15.09 -16.92
N LEU A 216 -10.83 14.72 -15.92
CA LEU A 216 -11.20 14.69 -14.50
C LEU A 216 -11.41 16.09 -13.94
N ARG A 217 -12.54 16.31 -13.26
CA ARG A 217 -12.99 17.61 -12.75
C ARG A 217 -14.00 17.48 -11.61
N SER A 218 -14.27 18.59 -10.94
CA SER A 218 -15.39 18.69 -10.01
C SER A 218 -16.75 18.62 -10.70
N GLY A 219 -17.71 17.97 -10.05
CA GLY A 219 -19.06 17.72 -10.52
C GLY A 219 -20.03 17.45 -9.38
N VAL A 220 -21.01 16.57 -9.62
CA VAL A 220 -21.99 16.20 -8.60
C VAL A 220 -21.30 15.40 -7.51
N VAL A 221 -21.54 15.78 -6.26
CA VAL A 221 -21.02 15.08 -5.09
C VAL A 221 -21.73 13.74 -4.93
N VAL A 222 -20.95 12.67 -4.85
CA VAL A 222 -21.43 11.29 -4.71
C VAL A 222 -20.76 10.63 -3.50
N ASP A 223 -21.54 9.83 -2.78
CA ASP A 223 -21.04 8.97 -1.72
C ASP A 223 -20.64 7.61 -2.30
N HIS A 224 -19.39 7.24 -2.06
CA HIS A 224 -18.84 5.92 -2.33
C HIS A 224 -18.93 5.10 -1.05
N SER A 225 -19.30 3.82 -1.19
CA SER A 225 -19.42 2.90 -0.05
C SER A 225 -18.11 2.67 0.69
N SER A 226 -16.96 2.90 0.03
CA SER A 226 -15.62 2.71 0.58
C SER A 226 -14.55 3.49 -0.19
N VAL A 227 -13.32 3.57 0.35
CA VAL A 227 -12.16 4.16 -0.35
C VAL A 227 -11.81 3.32 -1.59
N SER A 228 -11.83 1.99 -1.46
CA SER A 228 -11.59 1.08 -2.59
C SER A 228 -12.59 1.29 -3.73
N SER A 229 -13.89 1.43 -3.41
CA SER A 229 -14.94 1.72 -4.39
C SER A 229 -14.74 3.06 -5.09
N PHE A 230 -14.30 4.09 -4.36
CA PHE A 230 -13.90 5.36 -4.96
C PHE A 230 -12.75 5.19 -5.98
N VAL A 231 -11.71 4.44 -5.61
CA VAL A 231 -10.58 4.17 -6.50
C VAL A 231 -11.01 3.43 -7.76
N GLU A 232 -11.73 2.32 -7.61
CA GLU A 232 -12.20 1.49 -8.72
C GLU A 232 -13.11 2.27 -9.66
N ARG A 233 -14.06 3.04 -9.11
CA ARG A 233 -14.95 3.87 -9.91
C ARG A 233 -14.19 4.96 -10.67
N THR A 234 -13.19 5.57 -10.05
CA THR A 234 -12.35 6.59 -10.72
C THR A 234 -11.61 5.98 -11.90
N VAL A 235 -11.00 4.80 -11.72
CA VAL A 235 -10.32 4.05 -12.79
C VAL A 235 -11.28 3.72 -13.94
N LEU A 236 -12.45 3.16 -13.63
CA LEU A 236 -13.44 2.75 -14.63
C LEU A 236 -14.02 3.93 -15.40
N ILE A 237 -14.34 5.01 -14.70
CA ILE A 237 -14.89 6.23 -15.31
C ILE A 237 -13.87 6.86 -16.27
N HIS A 238 -12.59 6.91 -15.88
CA HIS A 238 -11.54 7.40 -16.77
C HIS A 238 -11.36 6.50 -17.99
N PHE A 239 -11.35 5.17 -17.79
CA PHE A 239 -11.27 4.18 -18.88
C PHE A 239 -12.41 4.30 -19.88
N ALA A 240 -13.65 4.25 -19.42
CA ALA A 240 -14.83 4.38 -20.29
C ALA A 240 -14.91 5.74 -21.00
N GLY A 241 -14.23 6.75 -20.46
CA GLY A 241 -14.18 8.09 -21.04
C GLY A 241 -13.09 8.31 -22.10
N THR A 242 -12.12 7.39 -22.20
CA THR A 242 -10.92 7.52 -23.05
C THR A 242 -10.78 6.41 -24.09
N HIS A 243 -11.48 5.28 -23.92
CA HIS A 243 -11.47 4.11 -24.82
C HIS A 243 -12.88 3.85 -25.33
#